data_AF-A2SRB4-F1
#
_entry.id   AF-A2SRB4-F1
#
_cell.length_a   1.000
_cell.length_b   1.000
_cell.length_c   1.000
_cell.angle_alpha   90.00
_cell.angle_beta   90.00
_cell.angle_gamma   90.00
#
_symmetry.space_group_name_H-M   'P 1'
#
loop_
_entity.id
_entity.type
_entity.pdbx_description
1 polymer ?
#
loop_
_entity_poly.entity_id
_entity_poly.type
_entity_poly.pdbx_seq_one_letter_code
_entity_poly.pdbx_strand_id
1 'polypeptide(L)'
;MTSMDRKSKICLAKATPYGVARSQIKDLLLASTAVSGLSDRKPIDLLITSTMTADFIQTAISKSAKRIFTAEFTNAAAYDAIVAEITGVDNPLGLAEVELGKQTYKTYVGYFDPNTSEMNGKVQVTAYTRAEYAAAITALTGSADLKTAFGNGGTAETSEIGTEATWNVRISAKLGTDTFQISLNRDSMTVSGYADDATLAAVDAWADTKPALN
;
A
#
# COMPACT_ATOMS: atom_id res chain seq x y z
N MET A 1 61.25 30.36 -6.07
CA MET A 1 59.84 30.78 -5.93
C MET A 1 59.21 29.92 -4.82
N THR A 2 59.39 30.31 -3.55
CA THR A 2 58.34 30.90 -2.67
C THR A 2 57.07 30.05 -2.64
N SER A 3 56.75 29.22 -1.65
CA SER A 3 56.66 29.38 -0.18
C SER A 3 55.81 30.57 0.27
N MET A 4 54.60 30.25 0.76
CA MET A 4 53.71 31.02 1.66
C MET A 4 52.72 29.97 2.22
N ASP A 5 52.90 29.38 3.40
CA ASP A 5 52.74 29.91 4.76
C ASP A 5 51.33 30.47 5.04
N ARG A 6 50.50 29.68 5.73
CA ARG A 6 49.56 30.18 6.74
C ARG A 6 49.48 29.22 7.92
N LYS A 7 50.26 29.54 8.94
CA LYS A 7 50.06 29.16 10.35
C LYS A 7 48.66 29.54 10.83
N SER A 8 47.97 28.59 11.46
CA SER A 8 47.06 28.88 12.57
C SER A 8 47.37 27.90 13.70
N LYS A 9 47.97 28.42 14.77
CA LYS A 9 48.23 27.72 16.04
C LYS A 9 46.90 27.52 16.76
N ILE A 10 46.55 26.29 17.12
CA ILE A 10 45.71 26.00 18.29
C ILE A 10 46.42 24.92 19.11
N CYS A 11 46.48 25.17 20.41
CA CYS A 11 47.37 24.56 21.38
C CYS A 11 46.97 23.14 21.79
N LEU A 12 48.01 22.39 22.18
CA LEU A 12 48.04 21.10 22.86
C LEU A 12 46.95 20.89 23.92
N ALA A 13 46.34 19.70 23.90
CA ALA A 13 46.11 18.91 25.11
C ALA A 13 46.32 17.43 24.81
N LYS A 14 47.35 16.84 25.43
CA LYS A 14 47.62 15.39 25.43
C LYS A 14 46.58 14.70 26.31
N ALA A 15 45.93 13.65 25.80
CA ALA A 15 45.22 12.69 26.62
C ALA A 15 45.84 11.30 26.39
N THR A 16 46.54 10.80 27.41
CA THR A 16 47.04 9.42 27.52
C THR A 16 45.91 8.44 27.85
N PRO A 17 46.06 7.15 27.51
CA PRO A 17 45.01 6.14 27.65
C PRO A 17 45.03 5.51 29.05
N TYR A 18 43.87 5.20 29.62
CA TYR A 18 43.78 4.34 30.79
C TYR A 18 42.58 3.40 30.66
N GLY A 19 42.87 2.11 30.73
CA GLY A 19 41.88 1.06 30.88
C GLY A 19 41.55 0.75 32.34
N VAL A 20 40.49 -0.07 32.47
CA VAL A 20 40.11 -0.93 33.60
C VAL A 20 39.54 -0.24 34.84
N ALA A 21 38.25 -0.44 35.14
CA ALA A 21 37.80 -1.35 36.20
C ALA A 21 36.30 -1.18 36.54
N ARG A 22 35.65 -2.33 36.75
CA ARG A 22 34.38 -2.55 37.46
C ARG A 22 34.33 -1.84 38.82
N SER A 23 33.10 -1.77 39.34
CA SER A 23 32.73 -1.57 40.74
C SER A 23 32.67 -0.12 41.19
N GLN A 24 31.45 0.41 41.37
CA GLN A 24 31.06 1.22 42.53
C GLN A 24 29.50 1.24 42.61
N ILE A 25 28.90 0.15 43.09
CA ILE A 25 27.63 0.23 43.84
C ILE A 25 28.05 0.06 45.29
N LYS A 26 28.43 1.17 45.92
CA LYS A 26 28.61 1.29 47.37
C LYS A 26 28.29 2.73 47.73
N ASP A 27 27.61 2.85 48.87
CA ASP A 27 27.41 4.07 49.65
C ASP A 27 26.14 4.87 49.34
N LEU A 28 25.02 4.36 49.87
CA LEU A 28 24.16 5.21 50.71
C LEU A 28 23.54 4.37 51.84
N LEU A 29 24.40 3.89 52.74
CA LEU A 29 24.02 3.30 54.01
C LEU A 29 24.42 4.31 55.09
N LEU A 30 23.48 5.03 55.71
CA LEU A 30 23.59 5.54 57.10
C LEU A 30 22.35 6.40 57.44
N ALA A 31 21.37 5.77 58.12
CA ALA A 31 20.69 6.33 59.30
C ALA A 31 19.53 5.38 59.70
N SER A 32 19.79 4.46 60.62
CA SER A 32 18.71 3.86 61.43
C SER A 32 19.24 3.62 62.84
N THR A 33 18.84 4.53 63.72
CA THR A 33 19.06 4.51 65.16
C THR A 33 18.31 3.32 65.77
N ALA A 34 18.98 2.62 66.69
CA ALA A 34 18.53 1.39 67.32
C ALA A 34 17.15 1.47 67.98
N VAL A 35 16.31 0.45 67.74
CA VAL A 35 15.34 -0.06 68.72
C VAL A 35 15.35 -1.59 68.68
N SER A 36 15.72 -2.16 69.82
CA SER A 36 15.69 -3.57 70.20
C SER A 36 14.27 -4.15 70.13
N GLY A 37 14.11 -5.30 69.48
CA GLY A 37 12.86 -6.07 69.49
C GLY A 37 12.75 -7.06 68.34
N LEU A 38 13.61 -8.09 68.33
CA LEU A 38 13.62 -9.14 67.31
C LEU A 38 13.00 -10.43 67.86
N SER A 39 11.67 -10.53 67.83
CA SER A 39 10.93 -11.80 67.84
C SER A 39 9.55 -11.55 67.25
N ASP A 40 9.13 -12.38 66.28
CA ASP A 40 7.80 -12.42 65.65
C ASP A 40 7.47 -11.50 64.47
N ARG A 41 8.32 -11.43 63.45
CA ARG A 41 7.82 -11.14 62.08
C ARG A 41 8.41 -12.08 61.05
N LYS A 42 7.56 -13.04 60.66
CA LYS A 42 7.67 -13.91 59.48
C LYS A 42 8.19 -13.10 58.29
N PRO A 43 9.22 -13.53 57.55
CA PRO A 43 9.66 -12.79 56.37
C PRO A 43 8.49 -12.75 55.38
N ILE A 44 7.98 -11.54 55.13
CA ILE A 44 7.15 -11.28 53.95
C ILE A 44 8.12 -11.42 52.80
N ASP A 45 8.09 -12.58 52.14
CA ASP A 45 8.67 -12.75 50.82
C ASP A 45 8.07 -11.66 49.95
N LEU A 46 8.84 -10.58 49.75
CA LEU A 46 8.57 -9.57 48.76
C LEU A 46 8.85 -10.24 47.42
N LEU A 47 7.87 -11.03 46.98
CA LEU A 47 7.80 -11.58 45.64
C LEU A 47 7.63 -10.37 44.71
N ILE A 48 8.75 -9.74 44.34
CA ILE A 48 8.82 -8.88 43.16
C ILE A 48 8.65 -9.84 41.99
N THR A 49 7.40 -10.23 41.73
CA THR A 49 7.01 -10.73 40.43
C THR A 49 7.14 -9.53 39.52
N SER A 50 8.33 -9.33 38.96
CA SER A 50 8.49 -8.56 37.74
C SER A 50 7.59 -9.23 36.72
N THR A 51 6.36 -8.75 36.59
CA THR A 51 5.50 -9.09 35.47
C THR A 51 6.21 -8.54 34.25
N MET A 52 7.11 -9.34 33.68
CA MET A 52 7.61 -9.16 32.32
C MET A 52 6.42 -9.43 31.42
N THR A 53 5.48 -8.49 31.36
CA THR A 53 4.37 -8.59 30.44
C THR A 53 4.96 -8.35 29.06
N ALA A 54 5.03 -9.42 28.27
CA ALA A 54 5.17 -9.32 26.84
C ALA A 54 3.84 -8.75 26.29
N ASP A 55 3.60 -7.47 26.57
CA ASP A 55 2.40 -6.78 26.12
C ASP A 55 2.63 -6.29 24.69
N PHE A 56 1.61 -6.48 23.85
CA PHE A 56 1.60 -5.93 22.52
C PHE A 56 1.57 -4.40 22.60
N ILE A 57 2.64 -3.76 22.14
CA ILE A 57 2.65 -2.31 21.92
C ILE A 57 2.15 -2.00 20.51
N GLN A 58 1.32 -0.97 20.41
CA GLN A 58 0.86 -0.50 19.11
C GLN A 58 2.04 0.13 18.34
N THR A 59 2.28 -0.36 17.12
CA THR A 59 3.37 0.12 16.26
C THR A 59 2.91 1.16 15.23
N ALA A 60 1.64 1.13 14.81
CA ALA A 60 1.08 2.07 13.84
C ALA A 60 -0.45 2.23 13.95
N ILE A 61 -0.98 3.32 13.39
CA ILE A 61 -2.40 3.52 13.10
C ILE A 61 -2.51 3.69 11.59
N SER A 62 -3.27 2.81 10.93
CA SER A 62 -3.54 2.88 9.50
C SER A 62 -5.02 3.15 9.25
N LYS A 63 -5.33 4.04 8.31
CA LYS A 63 -6.68 4.44 7.93
C LYS A 63 -7.03 3.94 6.52
N SER A 64 -8.30 4.05 6.14
CA SER A 64 -8.77 3.78 4.78
C SER A 64 -9.93 4.70 4.42
N ALA A 65 -9.96 5.13 3.16
CA ALA A 65 -11.01 5.93 2.56
C ALA A 65 -11.44 5.32 1.23
N LYS A 66 -12.72 5.44 0.90
CA LYS A 66 -13.29 4.97 -0.36
C LYS A 66 -14.04 6.12 -1.03
N ARG A 67 -13.74 6.33 -2.31
CA ARG A 67 -14.43 7.22 -3.23
C ARG A 67 -15.23 6.37 -4.22
N ILE A 68 -16.49 6.71 -4.44
CA ILE A 68 -17.36 6.06 -5.42
C ILE A 68 -17.57 7.06 -6.55
N PHE A 69 -17.42 6.60 -7.80
CA PHE A 69 -17.58 7.45 -8.98
C PHE A 69 -19.05 7.59 -9.35
N THR A 70 -19.44 8.67 -10.03
CA THR A 70 -20.83 8.81 -10.50
C THR A 70 -21.16 7.90 -11.66
N ALA A 71 -20.15 7.50 -12.44
CA ALA A 71 -20.27 6.58 -13.56
C ALA A 71 -19.10 5.60 -13.59
N GLU A 72 -19.38 4.37 -14.02
CA GLU A 72 -18.33 3.37 -14.21
C GLU A 72 -17.46 3.67 -15.42
N PHE A 73 -16.17 3.33 -15.35
CA PHE A 73 -15.27 3.36 -16.49
C PHE A 73 -15.72 2.37 -17.58
N THR A 74 -16.34 2.85 -18.65
CA THR A 74 -16.66 2.06 -19.85
C THR A 74 -15.49 2.05 -20.85
N ASN A 75 -14.75 3.16 -20.92
CA ASN A 75 -13.59 3.29 -21.79
C ASN A 75 -12.33 2.79 -21.10
N ALA A 76 -11.82 1.68 -21.63
CA ALA A 76 -10.64 1.01 -21.11
C ALA A 76 -9.38 1.89 -21.23
N ALA A 77 -9.24 2.73 -22.27
CA ALA A 77 -8.10 3.63 -22.43
C ALA A 77 -8.11 4.78 -21.42
N ALA A 78 -9.29 5.29 -21.05
CA ALA A 78 -9.42 6.31 -20.02
C ALA A 78 -9.00 5.77 -18.64
N TYR A 79 -9.37 4.51 -18.34
CA TYR A 79 -8.94 3.83 -17.12
C TYR A 79 -7.41 3.66 -17.07
N ASP A 80 -6.80 3.19 -18.17
CA ASP A 80 -5.35 2.99 -18.24
C ASP A 80 -4.58 4.31 -18.15
N ALA A 81 -5.14 5.40 -18.69
CA ALA A 81 -4.54 6.73 -18.58
C ALA A 81 -4.45 7.18 -17.11
N ILE A 82 -5.47 6.93 -16.29
CA ILE A 82 -5.43 7.25 -14.85
C ILE A 82 -4.35 6.43 -14.14
N VAL A 83 -4.27 5.12 -14.42
CA VAL A 83 -3.24 4.25 -13.82
C VAL A 83 -1.84 4.69 -14.24
N ALA A 84 -1.65 5.00 -15.52
CA ALA A 84 -0.38 5.48 -16.07
C ALA A 84 0.02 6.85 -15.51
N GLU A 85 -0.96 7.71 -15.20
CA GLU A 85 -0.69 9.02 -14.59
C GLU A 85 -0.17 8.88 -13.16
N ILE A 86 -0.79 8.01 -12.34
CA ILE A 86 -0.34 7.75 -10.96
C ILE A 86 1.03 7.08 -10.94
N THR A 87 1.28 6.15 -11.87
CA THR A 87 2.52 5.37 -11.93
C THR A 87 3.62 6.01 -12.78
N GLY A 88 3.32 7.14 -13.42
CA GLY A 88 4.23 7.86 -14.30
C GLY A 88 5.34 8.60 -13.56
N VAL A 89 6.35 9.01 -14.32
CA VAL A 89 7.51 9.75 -13.78
C VAL A 89 7.10 11.15 -13.30
N ASP A 90 6.17 11.81 -14.00
CA ASP A 90 5.66 13.14 -13.68
C ASP A 90 4.44 13.10 -12.74
N ASN A 91 4.31 12.05 -11.93
CA ASN A 91 3.14 11.81 -11.09
C ASN A 91 2.71 13.08 -10.32
N PRO A 92 1.49 13.60 -10.54
CA PRO A 92 1.03 14.85 -9.96
C PRO A 92 0.89 14.82 -8.43
N LEU A 93 0.82 13.61 -7.85
CA LEU A 93 0.78 13.41 -6.40
C LEU A 93 2.16 13.51 -5.75
N GLY A 94 3.24 13.56 -6.53
CA GLY A 94 4.61 13.61 -6.01
C GLY A 94 5.01 12.37 -5.21
N LEU A 95 4.45 11.21 -5.54
CA LEU A 95 4.70 9.97 -4.80
C LEU A 95 6.13 9.49 -5.05
N ALA A 96 6.80 9.11 -3.97
CA ALA A 96 8.00 8.30 -4.00
C ALA A 96 7.64 6.81 -4.08
N GLU A 97 8.57 5.98 -4.57
CA GLU A 97 8.48 4.51 -4.54
C GLU A 97 7.11 3.97 -5.01
N VAL A 98 6.73 4.29 -6.25
CA VAL A 98 5.48 3.81 -6.84
C VAL A 98 5.69 2.43 -7.47
N GLU A 99 4.93 1.45 -7.00
CA GLU A 99 4.97 0.08 -7.53
C GLU A 99 3.57 -0.36 -7.95
N LEU A 100 3.47 -0.85 -9.19
CA LEU A 100 2.27 -1.47 -9.69
C LEU A 100 2.15 -2.89 -9.11
N GLY A 101 1.18 -3.08 -8.24
CA GLY A 101 0.93 -4.35 -7.57
C GLY A 101 0.01 -5.27 -8.37
N LYS A 102 -0.86 -5.99 -7.65
CA LYS A 102 -1.80 -6.93 -8.24
C LYS A 102 -2.78 -6.21 -9.18
N GLN A 103 -2.87 -6.72 -10.40
CA GLN A 103 -3.85 -6.32 -11.39
C GLN A 103 -4.78 -7.50 -11.66
N THR A 104 -6.05 -7.24 -11.93
CA THR A 104 -7.01 -8.26 -12.32
C THR A 104 -8.06 -7.65 -13.23
N TYR A 105 -8.16 -8.17 -14.44
CA TYR A 105 -9.15 -7.76 -15.43
C TYR A 105 -10.05 -8.95 -15.76
N LYS A 106 -11.35 -8.77 -15.54
CA LYS A 106 -12.38 -9.78 -15.82
C LYS A 106 -13.47 -9.19 -16.68
N THR A 107 -13.90 -9.97 -17.67
CA THR A 107 -15.07 -9.66 -18.48
C THR A 107 -15.66 -10.95 -19.01
N TYR A 108 -16.82 -10.85 -19.65
CA TYR A 108 -17.43 -11.94 -20.38
C TYR A 108 -17.55 -11.58 -21.84
N VAL A 109 -17.38 -12.59 -22.69
CA VAL A 109 -17.69 -12.54 -24.11
C VAL A 109 -18.96 -13.33 -24.31
N GLY A 110 -20.03 -12.67 -24.75
CA GLY A 110 -21.30 -13.29 -25.13
C GLY A 110 -21.28 -13.69 -26.60
N TYR A 111 -21.90 -14.82 -26.92
CA TYR A 111 -22.10 -15.31 -28.28
C TYR A 111 -23.60 -15.38 -28.57
N PHE A 112 -24.01 -14.77 -29.68
CA PHE A 112 -25.41 -14.51 -30.00
C PHE A 112 -25.85 -15.25 -31.26
N ASP A 113 -27.09 -15.77 -31.26
CA ASP A 113 -27.68 -16.37 -32.45
C ASP A 113 -28.07 -15.29 -33.47
N PRO A 114 -27.72 -15.44 -34.76
CA PRO A 114 -28.03 -14.43 -35.77
C PRO A 114 -29.54 -14.31 -36.08
N ASN A 115 -30.36 -15.32 -35.75
CA ASN A 115 -31.78 -15.34 -36.07
C ASN A 115 -32.66 -14.81 -34.93
N THR A 116 -32.29 -15.08 -33.68
CA THR A 116 -33.06 -14.65 -32.50
C THR A 116 -32.48 -13.41 -31.83
N SER A 117 -31.22 -13.08 -32.11
CA SER A 117 -30.44 -12.06 -31.37
C SER A 117 -30.34 -12.34 -29.87
N GLU A 118 -30.60 -13.57 -29.43
CA GLU A 118 -30.46 -13.99 -28.05
C GLU A 118 -29.05 -14.51 -27.77
N MET A 119 -28.58 -14.33 -26.54
CA MET A 119 -27.29 -14.84 -26.10
C MET A 119 -27.40 -16.34 -25.79
N ASN A 120 -26.79 -17.17 -26.63
CA ASN A 120 -26.82 -18.62 -26.49
C ASN A 120 -25.69 -19.16 -25.60
N GLY A 121 -24.60 -18.40 -25.42
CA GLY A 121 -23.50 -18.77 -24.55
C GLY A 121 -22.62 -17.60 -24.15
N LYS A 122 -21.87 -17.77 -23.06
CA LYS A 122 -20.87 -16.80 -22.61
C LYS A 122 -19.60 -17.46 -22.10
N VAL A 123 -18.46 -16.82 -22.31
CA VAL A 123 -17.15 -17.25 -21.83
C VAL A 123 -16.54 -16.13 -20.99
N GLN A 124 -16.06 -16.47 -19.79
CA GLN A 124 -15.36 -15.51 -18.93
C GLN A 124 -13.88 -15.43 -19.29
N VAL A 125 -13.37 -14.19 -19.36
CA VAL A 125 -11.95 -13.89 -19.47
C VAL A 125 -11.43 -13.43 -18.12
N THR A 126 -10.27 -13.90 -17.72
CA THR A 126 -9.54 -13.38 -16.56
C THR A 126 -8.08 -13.23 -16.95
N ALA A 127 -7.54 -12.03 -16.76
CA ALA A 127 -6.16 -11.69 -17.09
C ALA A 127 -5.52 -10.88 -15.96
N TYR A 128 -4.19 -10.93 -15.89
CA TYR A 128 -3.40 -10.27 -14.85
C TYR A 128 -2.57 -9.10 -15.39
N THR A 129 -2.58 -8.90 -16.70
CA THR A 129 -2.07 -7.70 -17.35
C THR A 129 -3.07 -7.16 -18.36
N ARG A 130 -2.94 -5.87 -18.69
CA ARG A 130 -3.82 -5.26 -19.69
C ARG A 130 -3.58 -5.77 -21.11
N ALA A 131 -2.33 -6.08 -21.46
CA ALA A 131 -1.99 -6.64 -22.76
C ALA A 131 -2.60 -8.04 -22.96
N GLU A 132 -2.51 -8.91 -21.95
CA GLU A 132 -3.15 -10.23 -21.97
C GLU A 132 -4.67 -10.12 -22.09
N TYR A 133 -5.28 -9.19 -21.34
CA TYR A 133 -6.73 -8.96 -21.39
C TYR A 133 -7.20 -8.57 -22.79
N ALA A 134 -6.53 -7.60 -23.42
CA ALA A 134 -6.85 -7.15 -24.76
C ALA A 134 -6.68 -8.28 -25.79
N ALA A 135 -5.56 -9.01 -25.72
CA ALA A 135 -5.29 -10.13 -26.63
C ALA A 135 -6.33 -11.26 -26.48
N ALA A 136 -6.72 -11.60 -25.24
CA ALA A 136 -7.72 -12.62 -24.97
C ALA A 136 -9.10 -12.24 -25.50
N ILE A 137 -9.53 -10.99 -25.33
CA ILE A 137 -10.80 -10.51 -25.90
C ILE A 137 -10.79 -10.57 -27.41
N THR A 138 -9.72 -10.11 -28.06
CA THR A 138 -9.58 -10.18 -29.52
C THR A 138 -9.61 -11.62 -30.01
N ALA A 139 -8.94 -12.54 -29.32
CA ALA A 139 -8.94 -13.96 -29.69
C ALA A 139 -10.34 -14.59 -29.58
N LEU A 140 -11.07 -14.30 -28.51
CA LEU A 140 -12.40 -14.87 -28.28
C LEU A 140 -13.46 -14.28 -29.21
N THR A 141 -13.49 -12.96 -29.36
CA THR A 141 -14.43 -12.29 -30.28
C THR A 141 -14.09 -12.57 -31.75
N GLY A 142 -12.84 -12.90 -32.06
CA GLY A 142 -12.39 -13.28 -33.41
C GLY A 142 -12.59 -14.76 -33.76
N SER A 143 -12.82 -15.64 -32.78
CA SER A 143 -12.87 -17.09 -33.01
C SER A 143 -14.12 -17.53 -33.77
N ALA A 144 -13.93 -18.08 -34.97
CA ALA A 144 -15.01 -18.65 -35.78
C ALA A 144 -15.60 -19.91 -35.12
N ASP A 145 -14.76 -20.78 -34.57
CA ASP A 145 -15.20 -22.03 -33.95
C ASP A 145 -16.11 -21.77 -32.74
N LEU A 146 -15.77 -20.78 -31.90
CA LEU A 146 -16.58 -20.43 -30.74
C LEU A 146 -17.89 -19.76 -31.14
N LYS A 147 -17.89 -18.93 -32.19
CA LYS A 147 -19.13 -18.36 -32.76
C LYS A 147 -20.05 -19.44 -33.31
N THR A 148 -19.52 -20.45 -34.00
CA THR A 148 -20.32 -21.58 -34.46
C THR A 148 -20.82 -22.44 -33.31
N ALA A 149 -19.96 -22.77 -32.34
CA ALA A 149 -20.30 -23.65 -31.22
C ALA A 149 -21.32 -23.03 -30.25
N PHE A 150 -21.16 -21.76 -29.90
CA PHE A 150 -21.98 -21.08 -28.89
C PHE A 150 -23.00 -20.13 -29.47
N GLY A 151 -22.71 -19.45 -30.59
CA GLY A 151 -23.58 -18.44 -31.19
C GLY A 151 -24.27 -18.89 -32.48
N ASN A 152 -24.23 -20.18 -32.83
CA ASN A 152 -24.81 -20.69 -34.08
C ASN A 152 -24.32 -19.92 -35.34
N GLY A 153 -23.06 -19.45 -35.31
CA GLY A 153 -22.43 -18.67 -36.38
C GLY A 153 -22.69 -17.17 -36.33
N GLY A 154 -23.34 -16.65 -35.28
CA GLY A 154 -23.61 -15.22 -35.11
C GLY A 154 -22.44 -14.41 -34.53
N THR A 155 -22.77 -13.31 -33.86
CA THR A 155 -21.80 -12.35 -33.35
C THR A 155 -21.24 -12.73 -31.98
N ALA A 156 -20.09 -12.17 -31.65
CA ALA A 156 -19.47 -12.29 -30.33
C ALA A 156 -19.14 -10.89 -29.82
N GLU A 157 -19.63 -10.53 -28.64
CA GLU A 157 -19.54 -9.16 -28.12
C GLU A 157 -19.21 -9.13 -26.62
N THR A 158 -18.59 -8.04 -26.19
CA THR A 158 -18.28 -7.76 -24.77
C THR A 158 -19.16 -6.67 -24.16
N SER A 159 -19.91 -5.92 -24.99
CA SER A 159 -20.61 -4.68 -24.60
C SER A 159 -21.84 -4.92 -23.73
N GLU A 160 -22.71 -5.86 -24.10
CA GLU A 160 -23.92 -6.16 -23.30
C GLU A 160 -23.60 -6.80 -21.94
N ILE A 161 -22.49 -7.56 -21.84
CA ILE A 161 -22.00 -8.10 -20.56
C ILE A 161 -21.00 -7.14 -19.88
N GLY A 162 -20.78 -5.96 -20.45
CA GLY A 162 -19.78 -5.00 -19.98
C GLY A 162 -20.03 -4.47 -18.57
N THR A 163 -21.28 -4.51 -18.08
CA THR A 163 -21.63 -4.17 -16.69
C THR A 163 -21.11 -5.20 -15.68
N GLU A 164 -20.87 -6.45 -16.09
CA GLU A 164 -20.24 -7.48 -15.25
C GLU A 164 -18.70 -7.41 -15.31
N ALA A 165 -18.12 -6.52 -16.13
CA ALA A 165 -16.69 -6.36 -16.23
C ALA A 165 -16.13 -5.80 -14.92
N THR A 166 -15.13 -6.48 -14.36
CA THR A 166 -14.43 -6.07 -13.15
C THR A 166 -12.98 -5.79 -13.50
N TRP A 167 -12.55 -4.54 -13.37
CA TRP A 167 -11.13 -4.17 -13.45
C TRP A 167 -10.68 -3.70 -12.08
N ASN A 168 -9.56 -4.24 -11.61
CA ASN A 168 -8.95 -3.86 -10.36
C ASN A 168 -7.44 -3.72 -10.58
N VAL A 169 -6.90 -2.57 -10.17
CA VAL A 169 -5.46 -2.30 -10.15
C VAL A 169 -5.10 -1.82 -8.76
N ARG A 170 -4.10 -2.45 -8.16
CA ARG A 170 -3.49 -1.99 -6.90
C ARG A 170 -2.15 -1.33 -7.17
N ILE A 171 -1.93 -0.19 -6.55
CA ILE A 171 -0.71 0.60 -6.63
C ILE A 171 -0.21 0.82 -5.21
N SER A 172 1.00 0.36 -4.92
CA SER A 172 1.73 0.71 -3.70
C SER A 172 2.42 2.03 -3.95
N ALA A 173 2.34 2.96 -2.99
CA ALA A 173 3.01 4.24 -3.12
C ALA A 173 3.44 4.78 -1.75
N LYS A 174 4.36 5.73 -1.79
CA LYS A 174 4.84 6.44 -0.61
C LYS A 174 4.75 7.94 -0.83
N LEU A 175 4.22 8.67 0.15
CA LEU A 175 4.19 10.12 0.15
C LEU A 175 4.92 10.62 1.41
N GLY A 176 6.09 11.22 1.23
CA GLY A 176 6.98 11.55 2.34
C GLY A 176 7.39 10.28 3.11
N THR A 177 6.94 10.16 4.36
CA THR A 177 7.18 8.99 5.22
C THR A 177 6.03 7.99 5.22
N ASP A 178 4.87 8.37 4.68
CA ASP A 178 3.66 7.56 4.74
C ASP A 178 3.62 6.56 3.57
N THR A 179 3.31 5.29 3.86
CA THR A 179 3.24 4.22 2.85
C THR A 179 1.82 3.71 2.79
N PHE A 180 1.24 3.72 1.60
CA PHE A 180 -0.17 3.42 1.41
C PHE A 180 -0.42 2.72 0.08
N GLN A 181 -1.67 2.32 -0.11
CA GLN A 181 -2.13 1.55 -1.24
C GLN A 181 -3.32 2.27 -1.87
N ILE A 182 -3.27 2.41 -3.19
CA ILE A 182 -4.40 2.85 -4.00
C ILE A 182 -4.95 1.62 -4.72
N SER A 183 -6.23 1.32 -4.52
CA SER A 183 -6.95 0.31 -5.27
C SER A 183 -7.96 1.00 -6.18
N LEU A 184 -7.75 0.92 -7.48
CA LEU A 184 -8.64 1.50 -8.49
C LEU A 184 -9.53 0.41 -9.09
N ASN A 185 -10.84 0.54 -8.91
CA ASN A 185 -11.87 -0.25 -9.57
C ASN A 185 -12.51 0.55 -10.72
N ARG A 186 -13.43 -0.07 -11.46
CA ARG A 186 -14.22 0.65 -12.49
C ARG A 186 -15.19 1.68 -11.91
N ASP A 187 -15.64 1.49 -10.68
CA ASP A 187 -16.71 2.26 -10.03
C ASP A 187 -16.24 3.03 -8.79
N SER A 188 -15.01 2.78 -8.35
CA SER A 188 -14.52 3.26 -7.07
C SER A 188 -13.00 3.30 -7.00
N MET A 189 -12.51 4.15 -6.13
CA MET A 189 -11.11 4.23 -5.73
C MET A 189 -11.04 4.10 -4.21
N THR A 190 -10.16 3.24 -3.72
CA THR A 190 -9.93 3.07 -2.29
C THR A 190 -8.48 3.39 -1.98
N VAL A 191 -8.26 4.26 -1.00
CA VAL A 191 -6.95 4.54 -0.43
C VAL A 191 -6.88 3.84 0.93
N SER A 192 -5.85 3.06 1.18
CA SER A 192 -5.71 2.30 2.43
C SER A 192 -4.29 2.25 2.92
N GLY A 193 -4.11 2.13 4.24
CA GLY A 193 -2.79 2.01 4.86
C GLY A 193 -2.16 3.34 5.27
N TYR A 194 -2.72 4.47 4.85
CA TYR A 194 -2.19 5.80 5.17
C TYR A 194 -2.33 6.13 6.67
N ALA A 195 -1.35 6.83 7.21
CA ALA A 195 -1.34 7.30 8.59
C ALA A 195 -1.70 8.79 8.71
N ASP A 196 -1.27 9.61 7.73
CA ASP A 196 -1.47 11.06 7.74
C ASP A 196 -2.69 11.47 6.90
N ASP A 197 -3.55 12.32 7.46
CA ASP A 197 -4.72 12.84 6.75
C ASP A 197 -4.32 13.81 5.61
N ALA A 198 -3.10 14.38 5.66
CA ALA A 198 -2.54 15.13 4.55
C ALA A 198 -2.35 14.26 3.30
N THR A 199 -2.03 12.97 3.47
CA THR A 199 -1.93 12.01 2.36
C THR A 199 -3.28 11.85 1.66
N LEU A 200 -4.35 11.65 2.45
CA LEU A 200 -5.70 11.53 1.88
C LEU A 200 -6.12 12.84 1.18
N ALA A 201 -5.89 13.99 1.82
CA ALA A 201 -6.26 15.29 1.26
C ALA A 201 -5.56 15.57 -0.09
N ALA A 202 -4.28 15.18 -0.23
CA ALA A 202 -3.55 15.30 -1.49
C ALA A 202 -4.16 14.40 -2.59
N VAL A 203 -4.50 13.15 -2.24
CA VAL A 203 -5.13 12.21 -3.18
C VAL A 203 -6.52 12.68 -3.59
N ASP A 204 -7.32 13.17 -2.65
CA ASP A 204 -8.66 13.70 -2.94
C ASP A 204 -8.59 14.96 -3.81
N ALA A 205 -7.69 15.91 -3.51
CA ALA A 205 -7.52 17.12 -4.32
C ALA A 205 -7.10 16.80 -5.75
N TRP A 206 -6.23 15.81 -5.96
CA TRP A 206 -5.90 15.33 -7.31
C TRP A 206 -7.09 14.65 -7.97
N ALA A 207 -7.81 13.77 -7.26
CA ALA A 207 -8.96 13.06 -7.80
C ALA A 207 -10.08 14.03 -8.24
N ASP A 208 -10.29 15.13 -7.51
CA ASP A 208 -11.23 16.20 -7.86
C ASP A 208 -10.91 16.83 -9.24
N THR A 209 -9.65 16.85 -9.66
CA THR A 209 -9.25 17.36 -10.98
C THR A 209 -9.60 16.41 -12.14
N LYS A 210 -10.04 15.19 -11.85
CA LYS A 210 -10.33 14.15 -12.84
C LYS A 210 -11.84 13.98 -12.99
N PRO A 211 -12.44 14.46 -14.09
CA PRO A 211 -13.87 14.30 -14.32
C PRO A 211 -14.35 12.84 -14.28
N ALA A 212 -13.50 11.89 -14.66
CA ALA A 212 -13.81 10.47 -14.64
C ALA A 212 -13.87 9.83 -13.24
N LEU A 213 -13.44 10.55 -12.19
CA LEU A 213 -13.44 10.08 -10.79
C LEU A 213 -14.51 10.79 -9.92
N ASN A 214 -15.34 11.63 -10.54
CA ASN A 214 -16.34 12.48 -9.87
C ASN A 214 -17.77 12.08 -10.17
#